data_AF-A0A7Y5HC97-F1
#
_entry.id   AF-A0A7Y5HC97-F1
#
_cell.length_a   1.000
_cell.length_b   1.000
_cell.length_c   1.000
_cell.angle_alpha   90.00
_cell.angle_beta   90.00
_cell.angle_gamma   90.00
#
_symmetry.space_group_name_H-M   'P 1'
#
loop_
_entity.id
_entity.type
_entity.pdbx_description
1 polymer ?
#
loop_
_entity_poly.entity_id
_entity_poly.type
_entity_poly.pdbx_seq_one_letter_code
_entity_poly.pdbx_strand_id
1 'polypeptide(L)'
;MRAGSNADVQRLLDSELANVRRVSGGFPRSFKTPRETIAALLSLLALRQRYFALLGEHFSVFSFDGIVAMDRLDEALLVDASELLGRRPSSAGNEATERALGEAMEDLPVVREHPVGYEVLFLIRRMFEAFDEVLEFRTELEDEGLREPWEAAFLDRLALAIAKFVTDRKTPVARHFSDVQREHLVVERLHCRCGEAKFSVTHQSLMTEAGGAMVDRLEVRCAGCGASHSLEFPLPFIGDLTVA
;
A
#
# COMPACT_ATOMS: atom_id res chain seq x y z
N MET A 1 -22.38 2.36 15.69
CA MET A 1 -22.21 2.11 14.25
C MET A 1 -23.05 0.90 13.86
N ARG A 2 -23.89 1.01 12.84
CA ARG A 2 -24.52 -0.17 12.22
C ARG A 2 -23.46 -0.81 11.33
N ALA A 3 -23.17 -2.09 11.49
CA ALA A 3 -22.35 -2.82 10.53
C ALA A 3 -23.07 -2.77 9.18
N GLY A 4 -22.45 -2.14 8.17
CA GLY A 4 -22.91 -2.32 6.78
C GLY A 4 -22.88 -3.81 6.45
N SER A 5 -23.81 -4.27 5.63
CA SER A 5 -23.77 -5.65 5.15
C SER A 5 -22.52 -5.87 4.28
N ASN A 6 -22.03 -7.11 4.13
CA ASN A 6 -20.89 -7.40 3.24
C ASN A 6 -21.11 -6.88 1.80
N ALA A 7 -22.37 -6.81 1.35
CA ALA A 7 -22.71 -6.22 0.06
C ALA A 7 -22.51 -4.70 0.01
N ASP A 8 -22.64 -3.99 1.12
CA ASP A 8 -22.35 -2.55 1.22
C ASP A 8 -20.86 -2.29 1.16
N VAL A 9 -20.05 -3.13 1.82
CA VAL A 9 -18.57 -3.10 1.77
C VAL A 9 -18.10 -3.24 0.33
N GLN A 10 -18.57 -4.27 -0.36
CA GLN A 10 -18.13 -4.55 -1.72
C GLN A 10 -18.51 -3.42 -2.69
N ARG A 11 -19.73 -2.85 -2.57
CA ARG A 11 -20.14 -1.70 -3.39
C ARG A 11 -19.28 -0.46 -3.16
N LEU A 12 -18.91 -0.17 -1.91
CA LEU A 12 -18.02 0.94 -1.60
C LEU A 12 -16.62 0.70 -2.17
N LEU A 13 -16.09 -0.52 -2.01
CA LEU A 13 -14.81 -0.92 -2.60
C LEU A 13 -14.80 -0.75 -4.12
N ASP A 14 -15.82 -1.26 -4.82
CA ASP A 14 -15.92 -1.16 -6.27
C ASP A 14 -15.97 0.31 -6.72
N SER A 15 -16.71 1.15 -6.00
CA SER A 15 -16.80 2.59 -6.27
C SER A 15 -15.45 3.30 -6.09
N GLU A 16 -14.75 3.04 -4.99
CA GLU A 16 -13.47 3.70 -4.73
C GLU A 16 -12.34 3.17 -5.62
N LEU A 17 -12.33 1.88 -5.95
CA LEU A 17 -11.43 1.32 -6.96
C LEU A 17 -11.65 1.97 -8.33
N ALA A 18 -12.90 2.16 -8.74
CA ALA A 18 -13.23 2.87 -9.98
C ALA A 18 -12.78 4.34 -9.92
N ASN A 19 -12.88 4.98 -8.76
CA ASN A 19 -12.43 6.36 -8.56
C ASN A 19 -10.91 6.49 -8.67
N VAL A 20 -10.15 5.56 -8.07
CA VAL A 20 -8.68 5.47 -8.19
C VAL A 20 -8.27 5.40 -9.66
N ARG A 21 -8.86 4.45 -10.42
CA ARG A 21 -8.61 4.28 -11.86
C ARG A 21 -8.97 5.52 -12.68
N ARG A 22 -10.07 6.20 -12.33
CA ARG A 22 -10.52 7.42 -13.01
C ARG A 22 -9.53 8.57 -12.80
N VAL A 23 -9.02 8.74 -11.59
CA VAL A 23 -8.02 9.78 -11.27
C VAL A 23 -6.70 9.46 -11.94
N SER A 24 -6.21 8.22 -11.82
CA SER A 24 -4.94 7.81 -12.44
C SER A 24 -4.97 7.89 -13.97
N GLY A 25 -6.11 7.56 -14.59
CA GLY A 25 -6.36 7.72 -16.02
C GLY A 25 -6.48 9.17 -16.50
N GLY A 26 -6.70 10.13 -15.59
CA GLY A 26 -6.75 11.56 -15.90
C GLY A 26 -5.37 12.24 -16.00
N PHE A 27 -4.30 11.59 -15.55
CA PHE A 27 -2.95 12.13 -15.64
C PHE A 27 -2.38 12.04 -17.05
N PRO A 28 -1.47 12.96 -17.43
CA PRO A 28 -0.82 12.92 -18.74
C PRO A 28 -0.05 11.61 -18.95
N ARG A 29 0.13 11.27 -20.24
CA ARG A 29 0.89 10.06 -20.65
C ARG A 29 2.38 10.17 -20.37
N SER A 30 2.89 11.40 -20.25
CA SER A 30 4.26 11.70 -19.85
C SER A 30 4.29 12.99 -19.03
N PHE A 31 5.17 13.02 -18.03
CA PHE A 31 5.45 14.20 -17.22
C PHE A 31 6.70 14.89 -17.76
N LYS A 32 6.69 16.22 -17.78
CA LYS A 32 7.80 17.03 -18.28
C LYS A 32 8.85 17.29 -17.21
N THR A 33 8.45 17.29 -15.94
CA THR A 33 9.34 17.56 -14.81
C THR A 33 9.13 16.55 -13.66
N PRO A 34 10.15 16.33 -12.81
CA PRO A 34 9.99 15.59 -11.55
C PRO A 34 8.85 16.15 -10.68
N ARG A 35 8.76 17.48 -10.57
CA ARG A 35 7.70 18.15 -9.80
C ARG A 35 6.29 17.80 -10.25
N GLU A 36 6.04 17.75 -11.56
CA GLU A 36 4.74 17.33 -12.08
C GLU A 36 4.41 15.88 -11.68
N THR A 37 5.41 15.00 -11.69
CA THR A 37 5.27 13.60 -11.23
C THR A 37 4.96 13.55 -9.72
N ILE A 38 5.69 14.31 -8.89
CA ILE A 38 5.44 14.39 -7.45
C ILE A 38 4.02 14.89 -7.18
N ALA A 39 3.59 15.96 -7.86
CA ALA A 39 2.24 16.50 -7.70
C ALA A 39 1.14 15.48 -8.09
N ALA A 40 1.36 14.73 -9.16
CA ALA A 40 0.45 13.65 -9.58
C ALA A 40 0.40 12.51 -8.55
N LEU A 41 1.56 12.09 -8.03
CA LEU A 41 1.64 11.07 -6.99
C LEU A 41 0.96 11.51 -5.70
N LEU A 42 1.19 12.74 -5.25
CA LEU A 42 0.51 13.28 -4.07
C LEU A 42 -1.01 13.36 -4.29
N SER A 43 -1.46 13.72 -5.49
CA SER A 43 -2.88 13.72 -5.84
C SER A 43 -3.50 12.31 -5.78
N LEU A 44 -2.75 11.28 -6.22
CA LEU A 44 -3.16 9.89 -6.11
C LEU A 44 -3.16 9.41 -4.65
N LEU A 45 -2.10 9.71 -3.88
CA LEU A 45 -1.97 9.35 -2.47
C LEU A 45 -3.00 10.08 -1.58
N ALA A 46 -3.46 11.26 -1.97
CA ALA A 46 -4.55 11.97 -1.28
C ALA A 46 -5.87 11.18 -1.31
N LEU A 47 -6.10 10.32 -2.31
CA LEU A 47 -7.26 9.42 -2.34
C LEU A 47 -7.26 8.47 -1.16
N ARG A 48 -6.08 8.11 -0.63
CA ARG A 48 -5.95 7.26 0.55
C ARG A 48 -6.64 7.84 1.77
N GLN A 49 -6.42 9.12 2.03
CA GLN A 49 -7.04 9.79 3.17
C GLN A 49 -8.56 9.84 3.01
N ARG A 50 -9.03 10.06 1.78
CA ARG A 50 -10.46 10.09 1.46
C ARG A 50 -11.12 8.74 1.73
N TYR A 51 -10.62 7.64 1.18
CA TYR A 51 -11.26 6.35 1.44
C TYR A 51 -11.03 5.85 2.86
N PHE A 52 -9.96 6.24 3.55
CA PHE A 52 -9.79 5.96 4.98
C PHE A 52 -10.91 6.61 5.80
N ALA A 53 -11.22 7.88 5.52
CA ALA A 53 -12.33 8.57 6.17
C ALA A 53 -13.68 7.88 5.85
N LEU A 54 -13.94 7.60 4.57
CA LEU A 54 -15.18 6.94 4.13
C LEU A 54 -15.32 5.54 4.76
N LEU A 55 -14.28 4.72 4.73
CA LEU A 55 -14.31 3.40 5.36
C LEU A 55 -14.51 3.51 6.87
N GLY A 56 -13.90 4.50 7.53
CA GLY A 56 -14.08 4.77 8.96
C GLY A 56 -15.52 5.17 9.34
N GLU A 57 -16.28 5.78 8.43
CA GLU A 57 -17.70 6.10 8.64
C GLU A 57 -18.60 4.84 8.60
N HIS A 58 -18.22 3.85 7.79
CA HIS A 58 -19.01 2.64 7.56
C HIS A 58 -18.56 1.43 8.38
N PHE A 59 -17.27 1.36 8.70
CA PHE A 59 -16.61 0.21 9.32
C PHE A 59 -15.55 0.67 10.31
N SER A 60 -15.28 -0.17 11.31
CA SER A 60 -14.07 0.03 12.09
C SER A 60 -12.88 -0.34 11.21
N VAL A 61 -11.96 0.61 10.99
CA VAL A 61 -10.66 0.35 10.35
C VAL A 61 -9.78 -0.63 11.15
N PHE A 62 -10.22 -1.02 12.35
CA PHE A 62 -9.60 -2.04 13.20
C PHE A 62 -10.35 -3.37 13.19
N SER A 63 -11.46 -3.47 12.45
CA SER A 63 -12.17 -4.73 12.21
C SER A 63 -11.62 -5.43 10.96
N PHE A 64 -11.80 -6.75 10.88
CA PHE A 64 -11.31 -7.57 9.77
C PHE A 64 -11.71 -7.01 8.40
N ASP A 65 -13.00 -6.78 8.18
CA ASP A 65 -13.51 -6.29 6.90
C ASP A 65 -12.93 -4.91 6.55
N GLY A 66 -12.82 -4.02 7.54
CA GLY A 66 -12.25 -2.69 7.35
C GLY A 66 -10.77 -2.72 6.97
N ILE A 67 -9.99 -3.61 7.60
CA ILE A 67 -8.56 -3.78 7.29
C ILE A 67 -8.39 -4.37 5.88
N VAL A 68 -9.13 -5.43 5.53
CA VAL A 68 -9.05 -6.06 4.21
C VAL A 68 -9.48 -5.09 3.10
N ALA A 69 -10.52 -4.28 3.36
CA ALA A 69 -10.96 -3.25 2.43
C ALA A 69 -9.87 -2.18 2.20
N MET A 70 -9.26 -1.67 3.28
CA MET A 70 -8.15 -0.72 3.20
C MET A 70 -6.96 -1.29 2.42
N ASP A 71 -6.55 -2.52 2.72
CA ASP A 71 -5.42 -3.16 2.05
C ASP A 71 -5.66 -3.30 0.55
N ARG A 72 -6.88 -3.65 0.11
CA ARG A 72 -7.24 -3.74 -1.32
C ARG A 72 -7.08 -2.39 -2.04
N LEU A 73 -7.56 -1.32 -1.42
CA LEU A 73 -7.43 0.03 -1.98
C LEU A 73 -5.97 0.49 -1.98
N ASP A 74 -5.23 0.19 -0.93
CA ASP A 74 -3.80 0.45 -0.80
C ASP A 74 -2.99 -0.28 -1.91
N GLU A 75 -3.29 -1.56 -2.18
CA GLU A 75 -2.67 -2.32 -3.28
C GLU A 75 -2.98 -1.68 -4.65
N ALA A 76 -4.23 -1.29 -4.91
CA ALA A 76 -4.63 -0.65 -6.17
C ALA A 76 -3.95 0.71 -6.37
N LEU A 77 -3.86 1.53 -5.32
CA LEU A 77 -3.13 2.80 -5.37
C LEU A 77 -1.65 2.59 -5.75
N LEU A 78 -1.01 1.56 -5.21
CA LEU A 78 0.41 1.31 -5.47
C LEU A 78 0.68 0.84 -6.89
N VAL A 79 -0.22 0.05 -7.47
CA VAL A 79 -0.15 -0.32 -8.88
C VAL A 79 -0.23 0.94 -9.75
N ASP A 80 -1.22 1.79 -9.52
CA ASP A 80 -1.39 3.04 -10.27
C ASP A 80 -0.22 4.01 -10.05
N ALA A 81 0.31 4.09 -8.83
CA ALA A 81 1.50 4.90 -8.52
C ALA A 81 2.74 4.40 -9.28
N SER A 82 2.91 3.07 -9.38
CA SER A 82 3.98 2.46 -10.15
C SER A 82 3.89 2.81 -11.63
N GLU A 83 2.68 2.82 -12.19
CA GLU A 83 2.48 3.23 -13.58
C GLU A 83 2.82 4.71 -13.80
N LEU A 84 2.41 5.59 -12.89
CA LEU A 84 2.74 7.02 -12.98
C LEU A 84 4.24 7.28 -12.94
N LEU A 85 4.96 6.58 -12.04
CA LEU A 85 6.42 6.66 -11.95
C LEU A 85 7.09 6.17 -13.24
N GLY A 86 6.55 5.12 -13.87
CA GLY A 86 7.04 4.59 -15.15
C GLY A 86 6.82 5.50 -16.36
N ARG A 87 5.98 6.54 -16.26
CA ARG A 87 5.74 7.53 -17.35
C ARG A 87 6.82 8.61 -17.43
N ARG A 88 7.73 8.65 -16.46
CA ARG A 88 8.86 9.58 -16.44
C ARG A 88 10.06 8.97 -17.17
N PRO A 89 10.77 9.71 -18.03
CA PRO A 89 12.08 9.27 -18.48
C PRO A 89 13.01 9.14 -17.28
N SER A 90 13.65 7.98 -17.11
CA SER A 90 14.69 7.81 -16.10
C SER A 90 15.80 8.84 -16.38
N SER A 91 16.07 9.68 -15.39
CA SER A 91 17.21 10.59 -15.42
C SER A 91 18.47 9.78 -15.14
N ALA A 92 19.56 10.04 -15.88
CA ALA A 92 20.89 9.68 -15.39
C ALA A 92 21.10 10.47 -14.10
N GLY A 93 20.96 9.79 -12.96
CA GLY A 93 21.09 10.42 -11.66
C GLY A 93 22.50 10.97 -11.45
N ASN A 94 22.58 12.12 -10.79
CA ASN A 94 23.84 12.58 -10.26
C ASN A 94 24.18 11.70 -9.04
N GLU A 95 25.23 10.87 -9.15
CA GLU A 95 25.65 9.95 -8.08
C GLU A 95 25.83 10.65 -6.71
N ALA A 96 26.27 11.91 -6.71
CA ALA A 96 26.43 12.68 -5.48
C ALA A 96 25.07 13.00 -4.82
N THR A 97 24.07 13.34 -5.63
CA THR A 97 22.69 13.57 -5.17
C THR A 97 22.05 12.28 -4.68
N GLU A 98 22.22 11.18 -5.40
CA GLU A 98 21.69 9.87 -4.99
C GLU A 98 22.32 9.35 -3.69
N ARG A 99 23.61 9.60 -3.50
CA ARG A 99 24.33 9.27 -2.26
C ARG A 99 23.84 10.11 -1.09
N ALA A 100 23.79 11.43 -1.25
CA ALA A 100 23.34 12.33 -0.20
C ALA A 100 21.87 12.10 0.19
N LEU A 101 21.01 11.80 -0.78
CA LEU A 101 19.64 11.37 -0.52
C LEU A 101 19.60 10.01 0.19
N GLY A 102 20.54 9.11 -0.13
CA GLY A 102 20.67 7.83 0.54
C GLY A 102 21.04 7.93 2.00
N GLU A 103 21.99 8.80 2.32
CA GLU A 103 22.38 9.11 3.70
C GLU A 103 21.20 9.71 4.47
N ALA A 104 20.45 10.64 3.87
CA ALA A 104 19.24 11.20 4.47
C ALA A 104 18.10 10.18 4.67
N MET A 105 18.14 9.07 3.94
CA MET A 105 17.15 8.00 3.97
C MET A 105 17.65 6.74 4.68
N GLU A 106 18.80 6.79 5.36
CA GLU A 106 19.45 5.61 5.96
C GLU A 106 18.58 4.97 7.06
N ASP A 107 17.82 5.78 7.79
CA ASP A 107 16.92 5.34 8.87
C ASP A 107 15.56 4.81 8.39
N LEU A 108 15.33 4.74 7.07
CA LEU A 108 14.08 4.22 6.56
C LEU A 108 13.94 2.71 6.81
N PRO A 109 12.73 2.23 7.13
CA PRO A 109 12.51 0.81 7.37
C PRO A 109 12.78 0.00 6.11
N VAL A 110 13.48 -1.13 6.28
CA VAL A 110 13.75 -2.07 5.19
C VAL A 110 12.44 -2.73 4.76
N VAL A 111 12.14 -2.66 3.47
CA VAL A 111 11.06 -3.45 2.86
C VAL A 111 11.43 -4.92 2.95
N ARG A 112 10.56 -5.73 3.57
CA ARG A 112 10.75 -7.18 3.69
C ARG A 112 10.82 -7.85 2.30
N GLU A 113 11.26 -9.11 2.26
CA GLU A 113 11.41 -9.85 1.01
C GLU A 113 10.10 -9.93 0.20
N HIS A 114 8.95 -10.00 0.87
CA HIS A 114 7.62 -10.08 0.26
C HIS A 114 6.70 -8.95 0.75
N PRO A 115 6.90 -7.71 0.26
CA PRO A 115 6.12 -6.58 0.73
C PRO A 115 4.63 -6.74 0.49
N VAL A 116 3.85 -6.05 1.33
CA VAL A 116 2.41 -5.87 1.15
C VAL A 116 2.07 -4.38 1.07
N GLY A 117 0.92 -4.03 0.51
CA GLY A 117 0.61 -2.64 0.18
C GLY A 117 0.67 -1.67 1.37
N TYR A 118 0.17 -2.10 2.53
CA TYR A 118 0.24 -1.31 3.76
C TYR A 118 1.67 -0.96 4.19
N GLU A 119 2.62 -1.92 4.13
CA GLU A 119 4.02 -1.69 4.48
C GLU A 119 4.68 -0.71 3.52
N VAL A 120 4.41 -0.87 2.23
CA VAL A 120 4.97 0.00 1.19
C VAL A 120 4.47 1.43 1.35
N LEU A 121 3.17 1.63 1.59
CA LEU A 121 2.62 2.99 1.81
C LEU A 121 3.18 3.65 3.08
N PHE A 122 3.45 2.88 4.13
CA PHE A 122 4.15 3.41 5.30
C PHE A 122 5.56 3.88 4.93
N LEU A 123 6.32 3.08 4.17
CA LEU A 123 7.63 3.48 3.69
C LEU A 123 7.55 4.75 2.81
N ILE A 124 6.62 4.81 1.85
CA ILE A 124 6.42 5.98 0.98
C ILE A 124 6.22 7.24 1.83
N ARG A 125 5.35 7.18 2.83
CA ARG A 125 5.12 8.30 3.75
C ARG A 125 6.42 8.73 4.44
N ARG A 126 7.20 7.79 4.97
CA ARG A 126 8.49 8.09 5.61
C ARG A 126 9.51 8.68 4.65
N MET A 127 9.52 8.23 3.40
CA MET A 127 10.36 8.81 2.35
C MET A 127 9.99 10.27 2.07
N PHE A 128 8.70 10.61 2.01
CA PHE A 128 8.26 11.99 1.87
C PHE A 128 8.65 12.84 3.08
N GLU A 129 8.44 12.34 4.30
CA GLU A 129 8.86 13.03 5.54
C GLU A 129 10.38 13.33 5.52
N ALA A 130 11.22 12.33 5.21
CA ALA A 130 12.67 12.52 5.12
C ALA A 130 13.08 13.46 3.97
N PHE A 131 12.39 13.40 2.83
CA PHE A 131 12.66 14.29 1.70
C PHE A 131 12.32 15.75 2.01
N ASP A 132 11.19 15.99 2.69
CA ASP A 132 10.79 17.32 3.13
C ASP A 132 11.81 17.89 4.12
N GLU A 133 12.31 17.10 5.08
CA GLU A 133 13.40 17.51 5.97
C GLU A 133 14.65 17.94 5.19
N VAL A 134 15.07 17.16 4.18
CA VAL A 134 16.21 17.50 3.33
C VAL A 134 16.01 18.83 2.59
N LEU A 135 14.79 19.11 2.12
CA LEU A 135 14.45 20.35 1.43
C LEU A 135 14.39 21.55 2.37
N GLU A 136 13.81 21.41 3.57
CA GLU A 136 13.69 22.49 4.56
C GLU A 136 15.04 22.98 5.08
N PHE A 137 16.02 22.09 5.23
CA PHE A 137 17.35 22.45 5.73
C PHE A 137 18.30 23.01 4.67
N ARG A 138 17.91 23.01 3.38
CA ARG A 138 18.80 23.46 2.29
C ARG A 138 18.12 24.52 1.41
N THR A 139 17.87 25.69 2.02
CA THR A 139 17.47 26.94 1.31
C THR A 139 18.34 27.24 0.08
N GLU A 140 19.57 26.76 0.04
CA GLU A 140 20.54 26.93 -1.06
C GLU A 140 20.21 26.09 -2.32
N LEU A 141 19.35 25.04 -2.23
CA LEU A 141 19.07 24.16 -3.37
C LEU A 141 18.29 24.84 -4.50
N GLU A 142 17.43 25.81 -4.16
CA GLU A 142 16.70 26.59 -5.17
C GLU A 142 17.59 27.63 -5.84
N ASP A 143 18.44 28.30 -5.05
CA ASP A 143 19.35 29.34 -5.53
C ASP A 143 20.46 28.77 -6.44
N GLU A 144 20.86 27.50 -6.24
CA GLU A 144 21.87 26.80 -7.05
C GLU A 144 21.29 25.98 -8.23
N GLY A 145 19.97 25.97 -8.42
CA GLY A 145 19.31 25.19 -9.47
C GLY A 145 19.41 23.67 -9.27
N LEU A 146 19.63 23.21 -8.04
CA LEU A 146 19.83 21.80 -7.69
C LEU A 146 18.53 21.07 -7.33
N ARG A 147 17.43 21.80 -7.09
CA ARG A 147 16.16 21.20 -6.64
C ARG A 147 15.61 20.11 -7.59
N GLU A 148 15.65 20.33 -8.90
CA GLU A 148 15.12 19.38 -9.88
C GLU A 148 15.89 18.02 -9.88
N PRO A 149 17.24 18.00 -9.88
CA PRO A 149 18.01 16.77 -9.64
C PRO A 149 17.64 15.99 -8.38
N TRP A 150 17.37 16.68 -7.27
CA TRP A 150 16.96 16.05 -6.01
C TRP A 150 15.56 15.44 -6.10
N GLU A 151 14.60 16.17 -6.65
CA GLU A 151 13.25 15.66 -6.91
C GLU A 151 13.28 14.43 -7.84
N ALA A 152 14.17 14.43 -8.85
CA ALA A 152 14.36 13.29 -9.75
C ALA A 152 14.91 12.06 -9.01
N ALA A 153 15.97 12.22 -8.21
CA ALA A 153 16.57 11.14 -7.43
C ALA A 153 15.58 10.56 -6.38
N PHE A 154 14.77 11.42 -5.76
CA PHE A 154 13.67 11.01 -4.89
C PHE A 154 12.67 10.10 -5.60
N LEU A 155 12.22 10.50 -6.79
CA LEU A 155 11.30 9.71 -7.58
C LEU A 155 11.90 8.37 -8.02
N ASP A 156 13.19 8.31 -8.34
CA ASP A 156 13.87 7.05 -8.68
C ASP A 156 13.90 6.08 -7.50
N ARG A 157 14.21 6.58 -6.29
CA ARG A 157 14.14 5.78 -5.06
C ARG A 157 12.73 5.27 -4.79
N LEU A 158 11.73 6.14 -4.95
CA LEU A 158 10.33 5.79 -4.77
C LEU A 158 9.88 4.71 -5.79
N ALA A 159 10.29 4.85 -7.04
CA ALA A 159 10.03 3.88 -8.10
C ALA A 159 10.62 2.51 -7.76
N LEU A 160 11.85 2.45 -7.24
CA LEU A 160 12.46 1.18 -6.82
C LEU A 160 11.67 0.49 -5.69
N ALA A 161 11.25 1.25 -4.68
CA ALA A 161 10.46 0.71 -3.56
C ALA A 161 9.13 0.09 -4.02
N ILE A 162 8.41 0.79 -4.92
CA ILE A 162 7.11 0.34 -5.43
C ILE A 162 7.28 -0.78 -6.47
N ALA A 163 8.28 -0.71 -7.35
CA ALA A 163 8.50 -1.69 -8.40
C ALA A 163 8.73 -3.11 -7.84
N LYS A 164 9.44 -3.22 -6.71
CA LYS A 164 9.61 -4.50 -6.01
C LYS A 164 8.26 -5.10 -5.62
N PHE A 165 7.42 -4.31 -4.95
CA PHE A 165 6.08 -4.73 -4.57
C PHE A 165 5.25 -5.18 -5.78
N VAL A 166 5.16 -4.36 -6.82
CA VAL A 166 4.37 -4.69 -8.02
C VAL A 166 4.89 -5.94 -8.72
N THR A 167 6.21 -6.15 -8.75
CA THR A 167 6.83 -7.35 -9.35
C THR A 167 6.48 -8.61 -8.56
N ASP A 168 6.52 -8.53 -7.23
CA ASP A 168 6.20 -9.65 -6.36
C ASP A 168 4.72 -10.07 -6.51
N ARG A 169 3.80 -9.12 -6.72
CA ARG A 169 2.38 -9.41 -7.02
C ARG A 169 2.16 -10.10 -8.37
N LYS A 170 3.04 -9.89 -9.36
CA LYS A 170 2.93 -10.50 -10.71
C LYS A 170 3.41 -11.95 -10.75
N THR A 171 4.32 -12.34 -9.86
CA THR A 171 4.91 -13.70 -9.86
C THR A 171 4.13 -14.62 -8.92
N PRO A 172 3.59 -15.78 -9.36
CA PRO A 172 2.73 -16.64 -8.52
C PRO A 172 3.32 -17.00 -7.15
N VAL A 173 4.59 -17.41 -7.11
CA VAL A 173 5.27 -17.82 -5.87
C VAL A 173 5.48 -16.63 -4.93
N ALA A 174 6.04 -15.53 -5.43
CA ALA A 174 6.27 -14.34 -4.61
C ALA A 174 4.96 -13.71 -4.12
N ARG A 175 3.91 -13.75 -4.97
CA ARG A 175 2.55 -13.34 -4.62
C ARG A 175 1.99 -14.18 -3.48
N HIS A 176 2.14 -15.51 -3.52
CA HIS A 176 1.68 -16.37 -2.43
C HIS A 176 2.32 -15.98 -1.10
N PHE A 177 3.63 -15.75 -1.06
CA PHE A 177 4.30 -15.30 0.17
C PHE A 177 3.86 -13.90 0.62
N SER A 178 3.63 -12.98 -0.34
CA SER A 178 3.06 -11.66 -0.06
C SER A 178 1.64 -11.77 0.52
N ASP A 179 0.80 -12.67 0.00
CA ASP A 179 -0.55 -12.92 0.52
C ASP A 179 -0.51 -13.49 1.93
N VAL A 180 0.33 -14.49 2.20
CA VAL A 180 0.54 -15.04 3.56
C VAL A 180 1.02 -13.96 4.51
N GLN A 181 2.01 -13.15 4.11
CA GLN A 181 2.48 -12.06 4.95
C GLN A 181 1.37 -11.03 5.23
N ARG A 182 0.54 -10.72 4.22
CA ARG A 182 -0.59 -9.81 4.38
C ARG A 182 -1.59 -10.36 5.40
N GLU A 183 -1.96 -11.62 5.29
CA GLU A 183 -2.89 -12.29 6.21
C GLU A 183 -2.42 -12.17 7.66
N HIS A 184 -1.15 -12.47 7.92
CA HIS A 184 -0.57 -12.35 9.26
C HIS A 184 -0.54 -10.89 9.74
N LEU A 185 -0.22 -9.93 8.87
CA LEU A 185 -0.28 -8.49 9.20
C LEU A 185 -1.70 -7.99 9.45
N VAL A 186 -2.72 -8.56 8.80
CA VAL A 186 -4.12 -8.29 9.15
C VAL A 186 -4.38 -8.73 10.58
N VAL A 187 -3.98 -9.95 10.96
CA VAL A 187 -4.15 -10.47 12.33
C VAL A 187 -3.44 -9.60 13.38
N GLU A 188 -2.22 -9.15 13.10
CA GLU A 188 -1.46 -8.27 14.01
C GLU A 188 -2.09 -6.89 14.25
N ARG A 189 -2.96 -6.44 13.33
CA ARG A 189 -3.69 -5.17 13.39
C ARG A 189 -5.09 -5.31 14.01
N LEU A 190 -5.60 -6.54 14.17
CA LEU A 190 -6.89 -6.78 14.79
C LEU A 190 -6.84 -6.49 16.30
N HIS A 191 -7.87 -5.80 16.77
CA HIS A 191 -8.03 -5.49 18.19
C HIS A 191 -9.08 -6.40 18.82
N CYS A 192 -8.71 -7.06 19.92
CA CYS A 192 -9.70 -7.78 20.72
C CYS A 192 -10.54 -6.82 21.54
N ARG A 193 -11.83 -7.15 21.74
CA ARG A 193 -12.75 -6.36 22.57
C ARG A 193 -12.33 -6.27 24.05
N CYS A 194 -11.47 -7.17 24.52
CA CYS A 194 -10.94 -7.10 25.89
C CYS A 194 -9.89 -5.99 26.06
N GLY A 195 -9.44 -5.32 24.99
CA GLY A 195 -8.59 -4.13 25.06
C GLY A 195 -7.11 -4.37 25.41
N GLU A 196 -6.76 -5.55 25.94
CA GLU A 196 -5.42 -5.81 26.49
C GLU A 196 -4.49 -6.59 25.54
N ALA A 197 -5.02 -7.38 24.59
CA ALA A 197 -4.20 -8.33 23.83
C ALA A 197 -4.55 -8.42 22.34
N LYS A 198 -3.51 -8.60 21.53
CA LYS A 198 -3.61 -8.91 20.09
C LYS A 198 -4.04 -10.35 19.85
N PHE A 199 -4.58 -10.59 18.66
CA PHE A 199 -4.79 -11.94 18.17
C PHE A 199 -3.48 -12.56 17.69
N SER A 200 -3.34 -13.87 17.84
CA SER A 200 -2.28 -14.66 17.20
C SER A 200 -2.90 -15.79 16.37
N VAL A 201 -2.22 -16.19 15.31
CA VAL A 201 -2.62 -17.32 14.47
C VAL A 201 -2.34 -18.62 15.22
N THR A 202 -3.34 -19.49 15.31
CA THR A 202 -3.24 -20.82 15.95
C THR A 202 -3.27 -21.96 14.93
N HIS A 203 -3.97 -21.76 13.83
CA HIS A 203 -4.03 -22.70 12.71
C HIS A 203 -4.28 -21.93 11.42
N GLN A 204 -3.71 -22.41 10.32
CA GLN A 204 -3.93 -21.91 8.96
C GLN A 204 -4.21 -23.10 8.06
N SER A 205 -5.27 -23.03 7.26
CA SER A 205 -5.71 -24.13 6.41
C SER A 205 -6.33 -23.62 5.11
N LEU A 206 -5.94 -24.23 4.00
CA LEU A 206 -6.58 -24.02 2.71
C LEU A 206 -7.90 -24.79 2.65
N MET A 207 -8.97 -24.11 2.26
CA MET A 207 -10.31 -24.68 2.18
C MET A 207 -11.00 -24.36 0.85
N THR A 208 -12.00 -25.18 0.51
CA THR A 208 -12.92 -24.92 -0.61
C THR A 208 -14.33 -24.73 -0.05
N GLU A 209 -14.93 -23.57 -0.31
CA GLU A 209 -16.31 -23.28 0.09
C GLU A 209 -17.32 -24.09 -0.74
N ALA A 210 -18.58 -24.14 -0.30
CA ALA A 210 -19.67 -24.85 -0.98
C ALA A 210 -19.91 -24.38 -2.43
N GLY A 211 -19.42 -23.19 -2.80
CA GLY A 211 -19.44 -22.65 -4.17
C GLY A 211 -18.21 -22.96 -5.02
N GLY A 212 -17.24 -23.73 -4.51
CA GLY A 212 -15.99 -24.06 -5.20
C GLY A 212 -14.90 -22.98 -5.08
N ALA A 213 -15.18 -21.86 -4.41
CA ALA A 213 -14.20 -20.82 -4.13
C ALA A 213 -13.16 -21.36 -3.14
N MET A 214 -11.87 -21.14 -3.43
CA MET A 214 -10.81 -21.45 -2.48
C MET A 214 -10.66 -20.29 -1.50
N VAL A 215 -10.46 -20.59 -0.22
CA VAL A 215 -10.19 -19.59 0.81
C VAL A 215 -9.04 -20.09 1.68
N ASP A 216 -8.18 -19.17 2.11
CA ASP A 216 -7.28 -19.44 3.21
C ASP A 216 -8.00 -19.11 4.52
N ARG A 217 -8.10 -20.07 5.43
CA ARG A 217 -8.77 -19.91 6.71
C ARG A 217 -7.74 -19.87 7.82
N LEU A 218 -7.73 -18.78 8.57
CA LEU A 218 -6.90 -18.58 9.76
C LEU A 218 -7.77 -18.66 11.02
N GLU A 219 -7.45 -19.62 11.88
CA GLU A 219 -7.99 -19.67 13.24
C GLU A 219 -7.11 -18.83 14.16
N VAL A 220 -7.66 -17.75 14.69
CA VAL A 220 -6.95 -16.81 15.55
C VAL A 220 -7.45 -16.85 16.98
N ARG A 221 -6.56 -16.59 17.94
CA ARG A 221 -6.89 -16.56 19.36
C ARG A 221 -6.34 -15.31 20.04
N CYS A 222 -7.15 -14.65 20.86
CA CYS A 222 -6.71 -13.53 21.68
C CYS A 222 -5.86 -14.04 22.85
N ALA A 223 -4.66 -13.48 23.02
CA ALA A 223 -3.76 -13.88 24.10
C ALA A 223 -4.26 -13.49 25.51
N GLY A 224 -5.13 -12.48 25.63
CA GLY A 224 -5.63 -11.96 26.90
C GLY A 224 -6.87 -12.69 27.40
N CYS A 225 -7.96 -12.65 26.61
CA CYS A 225 -9.23 -13.25 27.02
C CYS A 225 -9.46 -14.67 26.47
N GLY A 226 -8.55 -15.19 25.62
CA GLY A 226 -8.64 -16.52 25.06
C GLY A 226 -9.71 -16.71 23.97
N ALA A 227 -10.43 -15.65 23.59
CA ALA A 227 -11.45 -15.69 22.54
C ALA A 227 -10.86 -16.14 21.19
N SER A 228 -11.57 -17.00 20.47
CA SER A 228 -11.15 -17.51 19.17
C SER A 228 -12.09 -17.05 18.06
N HIS A 229 -11.53 -16.80 16.87
CA HIS A 229 -12.26 -16.46 15.66
C HIS A 229 -11.67 -17.20 14.46
N SER A 230 -12.52 -17.47 13.48
CA SER A 230 -12.10 -17.96 12.17
C SER A 230 -12.16 -16.79 11.19
N LEU A 231 -11.07 -16.54 10.47
CA LEU A 231 -10.95 -15.49 9.46
C LEU A 231 -10.74 -16.15 8.11
N GLU A 232 -11.50 -15.73 7.10
CA GLU A 232 -11.46 -16.32 5.76
C GLU A 232 -10.96 -15.29 4.75
N PHE A 233 -9.86 -15.61 4.09
CA PHE A 233 -9.24 -14.82 3.05
C PHE A 233 -9.49 -15.48 1.68
N PRO A 234 -10.22 -14.85 0.77
CA PRO A 234 -10.54 -15.45 -0.52
C PRO A 234 -9.29 -15.63 -1.41
N LEU A 235 -9.16 -16.82 -2.02
CA LEU A 235 -8.13 -17.19 -2.98
C LEU A 235 -8.72 -17.54 -4.36
N PRO A 236 -8.00 -17.24 -5.45
CA PRO A 236 -6.83 -16.39 -5.47
C PRO A 236 -7.26 -14.92 -5.55
N PHE A 237 -6.48 -14.02 -4.98
CA PHE A 237 -6.51 -12.59 -5.33
C PHE A 237 -6.19 -12.32 -6.84
N ILE A 238 -6.15 -13.37 -7.68
CA ILE A 238 -5.73 -13.40 -9.09
C ILE A 238 -6.88 -13.09 -10.07
N GLY A 239 -8.14 -13.04 -9.63
CA GLY A 239 -9.26 -12.73 -10.53
C GLY A 239 -9.12 -11.41 -11.31
N ASP A 240 -8.37 -10.43 -10.80
CA ASP A 240 -8.30 -9.08 -11.37
C ASP A 240 -6.96 -8.72 -12.04
N LEU A 241 -5.96 -9.61 -12.08
CA LEU A 241 -4.71 -9.31 -12.78
C LEU A 241 -4.75 -9.67 -14.28
N THR A 242 -5.86 -10.25 -14.76
CA THR A 242 -6.02 -10.67 -16.17
C THR A 242 -7.44 -10.49 -16.74
N VAL A 243 -8.23 -9.52 -16.27
CA VAL A 243 -9.37 -9.05 -17.07
C VAL A 243 -8.93 -7.87 -17.93
N ALA A 244 -8.37 -8.25 -19.09
CA ALA A 244 -8.16 -7.51 -20.34
C ALA A 244 -7.50 -6.12 -20.29
#